data_AF-A0A2N6UFZ4-F1
#
_entry.id   AF-A0A2N6UFZ4-F1
#
_cell.length_a   1.000
_cell.length_b   1.000
_cell.length_c   1.000
_cell.angle_alpha   90.00
_cell.angle_beta   90.00
_cell.angle_gamma   90.00
#
_symmetry.space_group_name_H-M   'P 1'
#
loop_
_entity.id
_entity.type
_entity.pdbx_description
1 polymer ?
#
loop_
_entity_poly.entity_id
_entity_poly.type
_entity_poly.pdbx_seq_one_letter_code
_entity_poly.pdbx_strand_id
1 'polypeptide(L)'
;MAEMIEKPQDFLGMALQQNKAIAESMEQLYNEMKLTNEKTEQRFAEIEEIQESLKKNVTLTRGEIARLKRLILAKSKPLTHQFFKEPVSEELFEAKRGHTISYLWTILKMKYDVSTYPEISHIHFDEAMNIVRGTTIDDFPKAYYRLTPKMQNIAGQEIEHVEFLEDDSMSLFE
;
A
#
# COMPACT_ATOMS: atom_id res chain seq x y z
N MET A 1 23.90 -26.30 -85.89
CA MET A 1 23.17 -26.34 -84.62
C MET A 1 24.05 -27.06 -83.62
N ALA A 2 24.81 -26.31 -82.82
CA ALA A 2 25.66 -26.86 -81.78
C ALA A 2 24.92 -26.69 -80.44
N GLU A 3 24.66 -27.80 -79.77
CA GLU A 3 24.07 -27.86 -78.45
C GLU A 3 24.95 -27.11 -77.45
N MET A 4 24.49 -25.94 -76.99
CA MET A 4 24.94 -25.39 -75.71
C MET A 4 24.20 -26.13 -74.61
N ILE A 5 24.71 -27.31 -74.25
CA ILE A 5 24.38 -27.95 -72.98
C ILE A 5 25.13 -27.12 -71.92
N GLU A 6 24.43 -26.19 -71.29
CA GLU A 6 24.88 -25.56 -70.05
C GLU A 6 25.29 -26.68 -69.08
N LYS A 7 26.54 -26.63 -68.62
CA LYS A 7 27.12 -27.71 -67.84
C LYS A 7 26.38 -27.83 -66.50
N PRO A 8 25.87 -29.01 -66.13
CA PRO A 8 25.19 -29.22 -64.85
C PRO A 8 26.07 -28.88 -63.63
N GLN A 9 27.39 -28.78 -63.80
CA GLN A 9 28.32 -28.33 -62.76
C GLN A 9 28.20 -26.84 -62.41
N ASP A 10 27.86 -25.96 -63.36
CA ASP A 10 27.69 -24.52 -63.09
C ASP A 10 26.38 -24.25 -62.33
N PHE A 11 25.33 -25.00 -62.63
CA PHE A 11 24.06 -24.94 -61.91
C PHE A 11 24.20 -25.42 -60.47
N LEU A 12 24.96 -26.50 -60.24
CA LEU A 12 25.25 -27.02 -58.91
C LEU A 12 26.08 -26.04 -58.07
N GLY A 13 27.06 -25.37 -58.69
CA GLY A 13 27.89 -24.34 -58.05
C GLY A 13 27.08 -23.10 -57.65
N MET A 14 26.18 -22.62 -58.52
CA MET A 14 25.26 -21.52 -58.22
C MET A 14 24.29 -21.91 -57.10
N ALA A 15 23.71 -23.11 -57.13
CA ALA A 15 22.81 -23.59 -56.08
C ALA A 15 23.52 -23.70 -54.72
N LEU A 16 24.78 -24.12 -54.69
CA LEU A 16 25.60 -24.16 -53.47
C LEU A 16 25.90 -22.76 -52.93
N GLN A 17 26.24 -21.79 -53.79
CA GLN A 17 26.41 -20.39 -53.39
C GLN A 17 25.13 -19.78 -52.84
N GLN A 18 23.99 -20.06 -53.49
CA GLN A 18 22.68 -19.57 -53.07
C GLN A 18 22.29 -20.16 -51.72
N ASN A 19 22.49 -21.47 -51.50
CA ASN A 19 22.28 -22.12 -50.21
C ASN A 19 23.19 -21.54 -49.11
N LYS A 20 24.44 -21.21 -49.44
CA LYS A 20 25.36 -20.60 -48.47
C LYS A 20 24.91 -19.18 -48.07
N ALA A 21 24.49 -18.37 -49.03
CA ALA A 21 23.94 -17.04 -48.76
C ALA A 21 22.63 -17.10 -47.95
N ILE A 22 21.77 -18.09 -48.22
CA ILE A 22 20.56 -18.33 -47.42
C ILE A 22 20.95 -18.70 -45.99
N ALA A 23 21.91 -19.60 -45.79
CA ALA A 23 22.37 -19.99 -44.45
C ALA A 23 22.96 -18.81 -43.67
N GLU A 24 23.79 -17.98 -44.31
CA GLU A 24 24.36 -16.76 -43.69
C GLU A 24 23.26 -15.76 -43.32
N SER A 25 22.25 -15.56 -44.17
CA SER A 25 21.11 -14.69 -43.85
C SER A 25 20.23 -15.25 -42.72
N MET A 26 20.04 -16.58 -42.66
CA MET A 26 19.32 -17.25 -41.59
C MET A 26 20.04 -17.12 -40.25
N GLU A 27 21.38 -17.22 -40.25
CA GLU A 27 22.19 -17.04 -39.04
C GLU A 27 22.11 -15.59 -38.54
N GLN A 28 22.18 -14.60 -39.44
CA GLN A 28 21.98 -13.19 -39.10
C GLN A 28 20.59 -12.95 -38.51
N LEU A 29 19.55 -13.47 -39.15
CA LEU A 29 18.16 -13.35 -38.68
C LEU A 29 17.97 -13.99 -37.30
N TYR A 30 18.56 -15.16 -37.07
CA TYR A 30 18.52 -15.83 -35.77
C TYR A 30 19.19 -14.98 -34.67
N ASN A 31 20.35 -14.40 -34.96
CA ASN A 31 21.05 -13.54 -34.01
C ASN A 31 20.27 -12.25 -33.72
N GLU A 32 19.67 -11.63 -34.73
CA GLU A 32 18.79 -10.46 -34.54
C GLU A 32 17.53 -10.81 -33.74
N MET A 33 16.91 -11.96 -34.01
CA MET A 33 15.77 -12.46 -33.24
C MET A 33 16.16 -12.71 -31.78
N LYS A 34 17.32 -13.33 -31.53
CA LYS A 34 17.81 -13.57 -30.17
C LYS A 34 18.03 -12.26 -29.41
N LEU A 35 18.72 -11.29 -30.02
CA LEU A 35 18.92 -9.96 -29.44
C LEU A 35 17.61 -9.23 -29.20
N THR A 36 16.64 -9.38 -30.10
CA THR A 36 15.30 -8.80 -29.94
C THR A 36 14.54 -9.44 -28.80
N ASN A 37 14.67 -10.76 -28.62
CA ASN A 37 14.03 -11.48 -27.52
C ASN A 37 14.62 -11.04 -26.17
N GLU A 38 15.95 -10.97 -26.07
CA GLU A 38 16.65 -10.49 -24.87
C GLU A 38 16.26 -9.05 -24.51
N LYS A 39 16.19 -8.15 -25.50
CA LYS A 39 15.71 -6.76 -25.28
C LYS A 39 14.25 -6.70 -24.87
N THR A 40 13.42 -7.58 -25.41
CA THR A 40 12.00 -7.67 -25.08
C THR A 40 11.82 -8.12 -23.63
N GLU A 41 12.55 -9.16 -23.19
CA GLU A 41 12.54 -9.63 -21.81
C GLU A 41 12.98 -8.54 -20.82
N GLN A 42 14.06 -7.81 -21.13
CA GLN A 42 14.52 -6.68 -20.31
C GLN A 42 13.45 -5.60 -20.18
N ARG A 43 12.80 -5.22 -21.30
CA ARG A 43 11.72 -4.22 -21.27
C ARG A 43 10.50 -4.70 -20.48
N PHE A 44 10.18 -5.99 -20.51
CA PHE A 44 9.11 -6.54 -19.68
C PHE A 44 9.44 -6.42 -18.19
N ALA A 45 10.66 -6.75 -17.78
CA ALA A 45 11.09 -6.59 -16.39
C ALA A 45 11.03 -5.12 -15.92
N GLU A 46 11.47 -4.17 -16.76
CA GLU A 46 11.36 -2.73 -16.48
C GLU A 46 9.89 -2.29 -16.32
N ILE A 47 8.99 -2.80 -17.17
CA ILE A 47 7.56 -2.48 -17.10
C ILE A 47 6.94 -3.02 -15.80
N GLU A 48 7.31 -4.22 -15.39
CA GLU A 48 6.84 -4.81 -14.12
C GLU A 48 7.29 -3.97 -12.92
N GLU A 49 8.56 -3.54 -12.89
CA GLU A 49 9.10 -2.67 -11.86
C GLU A 49 8.37 -1.31 -11.81
N ILE A 50 8.17 -0.69 -12.97
CA ILE A 50 7.42 0.57 -13.08
C ILE A 50 5.99 0.37 -12.60
N GLN A 51 5.32 -0.71 -13.00
CA GLN A 51 3.95 -0.98 -12.59
C GLN A 51 3.84 -1.14 -11.07
N GLU A 52 4.80 -1.82 -10.44
CA GLU A 52 4.79 -1.99 -9.00
C GLU A 52 5.08 -0.68 -8.26
N SER A 53 5.99 0.15 -8.78
CA SER A 53 6.25 1.49 -8.23
C SER A 53 5.01 2.39 -8.35
N LEU A 54 4.28 2.33 -9.47
CA LEU A 54 3.06 3.10 -9.68
C LEU A 54 1.96 2.67 -8.70
N LYS A 55 1.74 1.36 -8.52
CA LYS A 55 0.76 0.83 -7.56
C LYS A 55 1.00 1.33 -6.15
N LYS A 56 2.26 1.40 -5.71
CA LYS A 56 2.64 1.91 -4.37
C LYS A 56 2.35 3.40 -4.23
N ASN A 57 2.54 4.18 -5.30
CA ASN A 57 2.35 5.63 -5.33
C ASN A 57 0.89 6.09 -5.51
N VAL A 58 -0.05 5.18 -5.82
CA VAL A 58 -1.47 5.55 -5.87
C VAL A 58 -1.99 5.70 -4.44
N THR A 59 -2.32 6.92 -4.05
CA THR A 59 -2.91 7.25 -2.75
C THR A 59 -4.42 7.00 -2.73
N LEU A 60 -5.04 7.08 -1.53
CA LEU A 60 -6.47 6.91 -1.37
C LEU A 60 -7.29 7.82 -2.31
N THR A 61 -8.32 7.25 -2.93
CA THR A 61 -9.30 8.02 -3.68
C THR A 61 -10.17 8.88 -2.75
N ARG A 62 -10.82 9.92 -3.29
CA ARG A 62 -11.76 10.75 -2.51
C ARG A 62 -12.90 9.93 -1.88
N GLY A 63 -13.39 8.91 -2.59
CA GLY A 63 -14.44 8.03 -2.10
C GLY A 63 -13.98 7.18 -0.91
N GLU A 64 -12.74 6.70 -0.95
CA GLU A 64 -12.13 5.93 0.12
C GLU A 64 -11.86 6.77 1.36
N ILE A 65 -11.32 7.96 1.17
CA ILE A 65 -11.15 8.94 2.24
C ILE A 65 -12.50 9.21 2.93
N ALA A 66 -13.57 9.39 2.16
CA ALA A 66 -14.91 9.60 2.72
C ALA A 66 -15.42 8.39 3.50
N ARG A 67 -15.21 7.16 3.00
CA ARG A 67 -15.59 5.92 3.68
C ARG A 67 -14.82 5.73 4.99
N LEU A 68 -13.51 5.94 4.97
CA LEU A 68 -12.65 5.83 6.15
C LEU A 68 -13.02 6.88 7.21
N LYS A 69 -13.27 8.13 6.80
CA LYS A 69 -13.78 9.19 7.68
C LYS A 69 -15.09 8.79 8.36
N ARG A 70 -16.06 8.28 7.60
CA ARG A 70 -17.35 7.82 8.14
C ARG A 70 -17.17 6.71 9.16
N LEU A 71 -16.29 5.74 8.88
CA LEU A 71 -15.99 4.66 9.80
C LEU A 71 -15.37 5.19 11.11
N ILE A 72 -14.38 6.08 11.03
CA ILE A 72 -13.76 6.69 12.22
C ILE A 72 -14.79 7.47 13.05
N LEU A 73 -15.66 8.25 12.41
CA LEU A 73 -16.72 8.98 13.10
C LEU A 73 -17.73 8.06 13.79
N ALA A 74 -18.05 6.93 13.16
CA ALA A 74 -18.94 5.91 13.72
C ALA A 74 -18.30 5.16 14.89
N LYS A 75 -17.00 4.83 14.77
CA LYS A 75 -16.24 4.10 15.79
C LYS A 75 -15.85 4.97 16.99
N SER A 76 -15.65 6.28 16.79
CA SER A 76 -15.24 7.18 17.87
C SER A 76 -16.29 7.31 18.99
N LYS A 77 -17.58 7.24 18.65
CA LYS A 77 -18.66 7.34 19.64
C LYS A 77 -18.65 6.20 20.67
N PRO A 78 -18.73 4.91 20.28
CA PRO A 78 -18.68 3.81 21.24
C PRO A 78 -17.35 3.75 22.02
N LEU A 79 -16.21 4.04 21.37
CA LEU A 79 -14.93 4.12 22.09
C LEU A 79 -14.92 5.24 23.14
N THR A 80 -15.54 6.38 22.86
CA THR A 80 -15.63 7.47 23.84
C THR A 80 -16.58 7.11 24.99
N HIS A 81 -17.67 6.37 24.71
CA HIS A 81 -18.53 5.83 25.76
C HIS A 81 -17.80 4.82 26.64
N GLN A 82 -16.99 3.94 26.07
CA GLN A 82 -16.19 2.98 26.83
C GLN A 82 -15.14 3.67 27.71
N PHE A 83 -14.66 4.86 27.32
CA PHE A 83 -13.66 5.61 28.06
C PHE A 83 -14.19 6.17 29.39
N PHE A 84 -15.44 6.65 29.42
CA PHE A 84 -16.07 7.17 30.63
C PHE A 84 -16.83 6.05 31.36
N LYS A 85 -16.63 5.92 32.67
CA LYS A 85 -17.34 4.91 33.49
C LYS A 85 -18.71 5.39 33.95
N GLU A 86 -18.97 6.69 33.83
CA GLU A 86 -20.20 7.36 34.24
C GLU A 86 -20.73 8.31 33.15
N PRO A 87 -22.02 8.69 33.20
CA PRO A 87 -22.56 9.71 32.31
C PRO A 87 -21.88 11.06 32.54
N VAL A 88 -21.43 11.70 31.45
CA VAL A 88 -20.80 13.02 31.48
C VAL A 88 -21.62 14.04 30.69
N SER A 89 -21.30 15.32 30.85
CA SER A 89 -21.90 16.38 30.04
C SER A 89 -21.64 16.17 28.55
N GLU A 90 -22.59 16.59 27.71
CA GLU A 90 -22.46 16.49 26.25
C GLU A 90 -21.21 17.23 25.74
N GLU A 91 -20.89 18.38 26.34
CA GLU A 91 -19.70 19.16 26.00
C GLU A 91 -18.41 18.40 26.29
N LEU A 92 -18.31 17.74 27.45
CA LEU A 92 -17.13 16.93 27.78
C LEU A 92 -17.04 15.70 26.88
N PHE A 93 -18.18 15.07 26.61
CA PHE A 93 -18.25 13.90 25.72
C PHE A 93 -17.73 14.25 24.32
N GLU A 94 -18.23 15.31 23.69
CA GLU A 94 -17.79 15.69 22.35
C GLU A 94 -16.33 16.18 22.33
N ALA A 95 -15.86 16.84 23.40
CA ALA A 95 -14.45 17.18 23.53
C ALA A 95 -13.57 15.92 23.52
N LYS A 96 -13.92 14.91 24.34
CA LYS A 96 -13.19 13.64 24.38
C LYS A 96 -13.33 12.86 23.06
N ARG A 97 -14.50 12.90 22.43
CA ARG A 97 -14.73 12.26 21.13
C ARG A 97 -13.85 12.84 20.03
N GLY A 98 -13.63 14.15 20.02
CA GLY A 98 -12.65 14.79 19.12
C GLY A 98 -11.24 14.25 19.32
N HIS A 99 -10.84 14.01 20.58
CA HIS A 99 -9.58 13.35 20.90
C HIS A 99 -9.54 11.91 20.38
N THR A 100 -10.57 11.11 20.64
CA THR A 100 -10.67 9.73 20.14
C THR A 100 -10.53 9.66 18.62
N ILE A 101 -11.18 10.56 17.88
CA ILE A 101 -11.04 10.67 16.42
C ILE A 101 -9.58 10.94 16.04
N SER A 102 -8.94 11.87 16.74
CA SER A 102 -7.55 12.27 16.45
C SER A 102 -6.58 11.11 16.67
N TYR A 103 -6.76 10.34 17.74
CA TYR A 103 -5.93 9.17 18.02
C TYR A 103 -6.18 8.00 17.04
N LEU A 104 -7.42 7.78 16.59
CA LEU A 104 -7.70 6.82 15.51
C LEU A 104 -6.92 7.16 14.23
N TRP A 105 -6.84 8.45 13.87
CA TRP A 105 -6.01 8.88 12.75
C TRP A 105 -4.52 8.70 13.03
N THR A 106 -4.05 8.97 14.25
CA THR A 106 -2.66 8.75 14.64
C THR A 106 -2.25 7.29 14.50
N ILE A 107 -3.09 6.34 14.92
CA ILE A 107 -2.84 4.89 14.76
C ILE A 107 -2.60 4.55 13.28
N LEU A 108 -3.48 5.03 12.39
CA LEU A 108 -3.33 4.78 10.96
C LEU A 108 -2.05 5.41 10.39
N LYS A 109 -1.76 6.66 10.76
CA LYS A 109 -0.55 7.37 10.30
C LYS A 109 0.72 6.65 10.75
N MET A 110 0.77 6.20 12.00
CA MET A 110 1.92 5.46 12.53
C MET A 110 2.07 4.09 11.88
N LYS A 111 0.95 3.39 11.63
CA LYS A 111 0.97 2.08 10.96
C LYS A 111 1.57 2.13 9.56
N TYR A 112 1.27 3.18 8.80
CA TYR A 112 1.68 3.33 7.40
C TYR A 112 2.88 4.26 7.20
N ASP A 113 3.45 4.78 8.28
CA ASP A 113 4.54 5.77 8.25
C ASP A 113 4.25 6.98 7.34
N VAL A 114 3.04 7.54 7.46
CA VAL A 114 2.58 8.68 6.65
C VAL A 114 2.31 9.92 7.50
N SER A 115 2.53 11.09 6.90
CA SER A 115 2.32 12.37 7.59
C SER A 115 0.83 12.74 7.68
N THR A 116 0.07 12.41 6.63
CA THR A 116 -1.37 12.66 6.54
C THR A 116 -2.13 11.42 6.06
N TYR A 117 -3.35 11.20 6.55
CA TYR A 117 -4.12 10.01 6.19
C TYR A 117 -4.48 9.90 4.68
N PRO A 118 -4.57 10.98 3.87
CA PRO A 118 -4.73 10.83 2.43
C PRO A 118 -3.53 10.18 1.72
N GLU A 119 -2.34 10.23 2.31
CA GLU A 119 -1.11 9.64 1.76
C GLU A 119 -1.05 8.12 1.90
N ILE A 120 -1.98 7.51 2.65
CA ILE A 120 -2.09 6.06 2.72
C ILE A 120 -2.29 5.52 1.28
N SER A 121 -1.50 4.52 0.90
CA SER A 121 -1.63 3.91 -0.42
C SER A 121 -2.99 3.23 -0.57
N HIS A 122 -3.58 3.34 -1.76
CA HIS A 122 -4.86 2.73 -2.10
C HIS A 122 -4.89 1.22 -1.82
N ILE A 123 -3.77 0.52 -2.03
CA ILE A 123 -3.65 -0.92 -1.76
C ILE A 123 -3.90 -1.27 -0.28
N HIS A 124 -3.68 -0.32 0.64
CA HIS A 124 -3.87 -0.50 2.07
C HIS A 124 -5.26 -0.06 2.55
N PHE A 125 -6.16 0.35 1.65
CA PHE A 125 -7.48 0.86 2.05
C PHE A 125 -8.29 -0.14 2.88
N ASP A 126 -8.38 -1.39 2.43
CA ASP A 126 -9.16 -2.42 3.13
C ASP A 126 -8.53 -2.81 4.47
N GLU A 127 -7.19 -2.85 4.53
CA GLU A 127 -6.44 -3.07 5.77
C GLU A 127 -6.71 -1.92 6.76
N ALA A 128 -6.61 -0.67 6.32
CA ALA A 128 -6.87 0.51 7.15
C ALA A 128 -8.30 0.50 7.72
N MET A 129 -9.28 0.10 6.91
CA MET A 129 -10.66 -0.07 7.36
C MET A 129 -10.78 -1.16 8.43
N ASN A 130 -10.07 -2.29 8.27
CA ASN A 130 -10.09 -3.37 9.26
C ASN A 130 -9.39 -2.99 10.56
N ILE A 131 -8.29 -2.25 10.50
CA ILE A 131 -7.61 -1.71 11.69
C ILE A 131 -8.60 -0.87 12.49
N VAL A 132 -9.26 0.12 11.89
CA VAL A 132 -10.22 0.98 12.60
C VAL A 132 -11.40 0.17 13.18
N ARG A 133 -11.87 -0.87 12.47
CA ARG A 133 -12.92 -1.76 13.00
C ARG A 133 -12.45 -2.51 14.24
N GLY A 134 -11.24 -3.03 14.20
CA GLY A 134 -10.61 -3.82 15.26
C GLY A 134 -10.15 -2.98 16.45
N THR A 135 -9.87 -1.69 16.26
CA THR A 135 -9.35 -0.82 17.33
C THR A 135 -10.27 -0.80 18.55
N THR A 136 -9.64 -0.96 19.71
CA THR A 136 -10.19 -0.88 21.06
C THR A 136 -9.57 0.30 21.80
N ILE A 137 -9.99 0.54 23.04
CA ILE A 137 -9.38 1.59 23.86
C ILE A 137 -7.92 1.25 24.20
N ASP A 138 -7.62 -0.03 24.41
CA ASP A 138 -6.32 -0.51 24.86
C ASP A 138 -5.20 -0.32 23.83
N ASP A 139 -5.58 -0.12 22.57
CA ASP A 139 -4.65 0.22 21.48
C ASP A 139 -4.17 1.69 21.55
N PHE A 140 -4.78 2.53 22.37
CA PHE A 140 -4.40 3.93 22.49
C PHE A 140 -3.17 4.11 23.39
N PRO A 141 -2.30 5.09 23.08
CA PRO A 141 -1.14 5.37 23.94
C PRO A 141 -1.57 5.94 25.29
N LYS A 142 -0.72 5.79 26.32
CA LYS A 142 -0.93 6.33 27.68
C LYS A 142 -1.40 7.79 27.72
N ALA A 143 -0.96 8.62 26.79
CA ALA A 143 -1.38 10.02 26.68
C ALA A 143 -2.89 10.21 26.40
N TYR A 144 -3.53 9.24 25.74
CA TYR A 144 -4.98 9.27 25.48
C TYR A 144 -5.80 9.20 26.76
N TYR A 145 -5.36 8.44 27.76
CA TYR A 145 -6.15 8.16 28.96
C TYR A 145 -6.31 9.39 29.86
N ARG A 146 -5.42 10.38 29.71
CA ARG A 146 -5.47 11.63 30.47
C ARG A 146 -6.56 12.56 29.91
N LEU A 147 -7.30 13.22 30.78
CA LEU A 147 -8.11 14.38 30.42
C LEU A 147 -7.20 15.61 30.25
N THR A 148 -7.45 16.41 29.21
CA THR A 148 -6.71 17.67 29.04
C THR A 148 -7.17 18.72 30.04
N PRO A 149 -6.36 19.77 30.31
CA PRO A 149 -6.78 20.85 31.21
C PRO A 149 -8.13 21.47 30.83
N LYS A 150 -8.40 21.61 29.53
CA LYS A 150 -9.70 22.09 29.04
C LYS A 150 -10.83 21.14 29.42
N MET A 151 -10.64 19.83 29.26
CA MET A 151 -11.65 18.82 29.63
C MET A 151 -11.88 18.77 31.14
N GLN A 152 -10.82 18.91 31.94
CA GLN A 152 -10.91 18.99 33.39
C GLN A 152 -11.70 20.22 33.84
N ASN A 153 -11.51 21.37 33.18
CA ASN A 153 -12.29 22.57 33.46
C ASN A 153 -13.78 22.39 33.11
N ILE A 154 -14.09 21.70 32.02
CA ILE A 154 -15.49 21.38 31.62
C ILE A 154 -16.11 20.38 32.61
N ALA A 155 -15.32 19.40 33.07
CA ALA A 155 -15.76 18.42 34.06
C ALA A 155 -16.17 19.07 35.37
N GLY A 156 -15.39 20.05 35.86
CA GLY A 156 -15.65 20.77 37.12
C GLY A 156 -15.47 19.94 38.40
N GLN A 157 -15.34 18.61 38.26
CA GLN A 157 -15.10 17.64 39.33
C GLN A 157 -14.24 16.49 38.81
N GLU A 158 -13.81 15.62 39.71
CA GLU A 158 -13.15 14.37 39.34
C GLU A 158 -14.16 13.43 38.66
N ILE A 159 -13.78 12.84 37.54
CA ILE A 159 -14.63 11.97 36.72
C ILE A 159 -13.96 10.61 36.61
N GLU A 160 -14.72 9.56 36.87
CA GLU A 160 -14.24 8.20 36.70
C GLU A 160 -14.13 7.84 35.21
N HIS A 161 -12.93 7.44 34.81
CA HIS A 161 -12.64 7.00 33.45
C HIS A 161 -11.76 5.75 33.46
N VAL A 162 -11.61 5.14 32.28
CA VAL A 162 -10.66 4.05 32.08
C VAL A 162 -9.26 4.58 32.32
N GLU A 163 -8.48 3.84 33.11
CA GLU A 163 -7.08 4.11 33.36
C GLU A 163 -6.21 3.27 32.42
N PHE A 164 -5.01 3.76 32.13
CA PHE A 164 -4.05 3.00 31.37
C PHE A 164 -3.54 1.86 32.24
N LEU A 165 -3.76 0.61 31.82
CA LEU A 165 -3.17 -0.56 32.45
C LEU A 165 -1.76 -0.72 31.87
N GLU A 166 -0.73 -0.50 32.69
CA GLU A 166 0.63 -0.92 32.34
C GLU A 166 0.66 -2.45 32.40
N ASP A 167 0.93 -3.09 31.26
CA ASP A 167 1.08 -4.54 31.18
C ASP A 167 2.44 -4.90 31.83
N ASP A 168 2.44 -5.11 33.15
CA ASP A 168 3.63 -5.43 33.95
C ASP A 168 4.27 -6.79 33.57
N SER A 169 3.68 -7.55 32.66
CA SER A 169 4.15 -8.87 32.22
C SER A 169 5.43 -8.85 31.36
N MET A 170 5.95 -7.68 30.99
CA MET A 170 7.23 -7.57 30.27
C MET A 170 8.45 -7.38 31.19
N SER A 171 8.28 -7.35 32.52
CA SER A 171 9.40 -7.23 33.48
C SER A 171 10.04 -8.55 33.93
N LEU A 172 9.58 -9.70 33.41
CA LEU A 172 10.12 -11.03 33.78
C LEU A 172 11.28 -11.52 32.90
N PHE A 173 11.84 -10.66 32.06
CA PHE A 173 13.04 -10.95 31.27
C PHE A 173 14.07 -9.81 31.38
N GLU A 174 14.58 -9.58 32.59
CA GLU A 174 15.91 -8.99 32.80
C GLU A 174 16.76 -9.93 33.68
#